data_AF-W4F8S6-F1
#
_entry.id   AF-W4F8S6-F1
#
_cell.length_a   1.000
_cell.length_b   1.000
_cell.length_c   1.000
_cell.angle_alpha   90.00
_cell.angle_beta   90.00
_cell.angle_gamma   90.00
#
_symmetry.space_group_name_H-M   'P 1'
#
loop_
_entity.id
_entity.type
_entity.pdbx_description
1 polymer ?
#
loop_
_entity_poly.entity_id
_entity_poly.type
_entity_poly.pdbx_seq_one_letter_code
_entity_poly.pdbx_strand_id
1 'polypeptide(L)'
;MASSVTQLWQLDSSQLLRSTGATSKCVDAYEPENGGTVHLWDCSATNVNQLWTYDSTTKQLRHKTHVDYCLDIGSPTGEAPHLWTCLPTTHADVKNQVFVF
;
A
#
# COMPACT_ATOMS: atom_id res chain seq x y z
N MET A 1 -9.27 21.27 18.04
CA MET A 1 -9.13 19.81 17.97
C MET A 1 -7.88 19.52 17.18
N ALA A 2 -6.84 19.00 17.83
CA ALA A 2 -5.54 18.77 17.19
C ALA A 2 -5.64 17.56 16.26
N SER A 3 -5.74 17.81 14.95
CA SER A 3 -5.46 16.78 13.94
C SER A 3 -3.97 16.48 14.03
N SER A 4 -3.62 15.26 14.41
CA SER A 4 -2.24 14.82 14.42
C SER A 4 -1.70 14.86 13.00
N VAL A 5 -0.77 15.78 12.69
CA VAL A 5 -0.10 15.93 11.39
C VAL A 5 0.96 14.85 11.12
N THR A 6 0.82 13.66 11.72
CA THR A 6 1.79 12.57 11.60
C THR A 6 1.13 11.35 10.94
N GLN A 7 1.64 11.03 9.74
CA GLN A 7 1.26 9.93 8.83
C GLN A 7 -0.07 10.09 8.08
N LEU A 8 -0.17 11.11 7.23
CA LEU A 8 -1.09 11.02 6.09
C LEU A 8 -0.34 10.31 4.96
N TRP A 9 -1.04 9.45 4.24
CA TRP A 9 -0.56 8.81 3.02
C TRP A 9 -1.27 9.42 1.84
N GLN A 10 -0.53 9.77 0.80
CA GLN A 10 -1.08 10.37 -0.40
C GLN A 10 -0.70 9.51 -1.61
N LEU A 11 -1.71 8.97 -2.29
CA LEU A 11 -1.53 8.44 -3.64
C LEU A 11 -1.57 9.60 -4.63
N ASP A 12 -0.44 9.87 -5.30
CA ASP A 12 -0.32 11.00 -6.22
C ASP A 12 -0.64 10.64 -7.68
N SER A 13 -0.61 11.63 -8.58
CA SER A 13 -0.84 11.43 -10.02
C SER A 13 0.26 10.60 -10.70
N SER A 14 1.42 10.41 -10.06
CA SER A 14 2.50 9.54 -10.50
C SER A 14 2.34 8.11 -9.97
N GLN A 15 1.20 7.80 -9.33
CA GLN A 15 0.88 6.49 -8.75
C GLN A 15 1.80 6.08 -7.60
N LEU A 16 2.46 7.06 -6.96
CA LEU A 16 3.31 6.83 -5.82
C LEU A 16 2.50 7.02 -4.53
N LEU A 17 2.56 6.04 -3.64
CA LEU A 17 1.97 6.13 -2.30
C LEU A 17 2.99 6.76 -1.35
N ARG A 18 2.88 8.07 -1.14
CA ARG A 18 3.85 8.89 -0.40
C ARG A 18 3.47 9.07 1.05
N SER A 19 4.47 9.04 1.92
CA SER A 19 4.31 9.54 3.30
C SER A 19 4.34 11.06 3.31
N THR A 20 3.35 11.71 3.91
CA THR A 20 3.38 13.18 4.11
C THR A 20 4.24 13.60 5.31
N GLY A 21 4.54 12.66 6.22
CA GLY A 21 5.35 12.89 7.41
C GLY A 21 6.85 12.66 7.19
N ALA A 22 7.22 11.85 6.18
CA ALA A 22 8.59 11.64 5.75
C ALA A 22 8.72 12.11 4.30
N THR A 23 9.27 13.31 4.11
CA THR A 23 9.45 13.87 2.77
C THR A 23 10.25 12.90 1.89
N SER A 24 9.78 12.71 0.66
CA SER A 24 10.41 11.87 -0.36
C SER A 24 10.44 10.36 -0.10
N LYS A 25 9.63 9.82 0.83
CA LYS A 25 9.48 8.37 1.03
C LYS A 25 8.19 7.81 0.43
N CYS A 26 8.33 6.69 -0.29
CA CYS A 26 7.27 5.98 -1.00
C CYS A 26 7.19 4.52 -0.53
N VAL A 27 5.98 3.95 -0.56
CA VAL A 27 5.77 2.53 -0.30
C VAL A 27 6.35 1.69 -1.44
N ASP A 28 7.29 0.81 -1.10
CA ASP A 28 8.05 -0.03 -2.01
C ASP A 28 7.85 -1.51 -1.64
N ALA A 29 7.53 -2.33 -2.64
CA ALA A 29 7.40 -3.78 -2.51
C ALA A 29 8.11 -4.46 -3.69
N TYR A 30 9.24 -5.11 -3.44
CA TYR A 30 10.10 -5.68 -4.49
C TYR A 30 9.98 -7.21 -4.64
N GLU A 31 9.31 -7.87 -3.70
CA GLU A 31 9.15 -9.33 -3.64
C GLU A 31 7.71 -9.69 -4.04
N PRO A 32 7.48 -10.22 -5.26
CA PRO A 32 6.14 -10.60 -5.73
C PRO A 32 5.71 -11.95 -5.16
N GLU A 33 5.62 -12.07 -3.85
CA GLU A 33 5.18 -13.26 -3.14
C GLU A 33 4.32 -12.92 -1.93
N ASN A 34 3.57 -13.91 -1.43
CA ASN A 34 2.78 -13.74 -0.23
C ASN A 34 3.71 -13.61 0.98
N GLY A 35 3.60 -12.50 1.71
CA GLY A 35 4.53 -12.12 2.77
C GLY A 35 5.72 -11.29 2.28
N GLY A 36 5.75 -10.91 0.98
CA GLY A 36 6.81 -10.09 0.41
C GLY A 36 6.96 -8.76 1.11
N THR A 37 8.20 -8.31 1.27
CA THR A 37 8.54 -7.15 2.10
C THR A 37 7.94 -5.85 1.54
N VAL A 38 7.21 -5.11 2.37
CA VAL A 38 6.83 -3.72 2.12
C VAL A 38 7.61 -2.80 3.03
N HIS A 39 8.23 -1.76 2.47
CA HIS A 39 9.01 -0.80 3.23
C HIS A 39 8.90 0.61 2.65
N LEU A 40 9.51 1.57 3.34
CA LEU A 40 9.66 2.94 2.83
C LEU A 40 11.00 3.09 2.12
N TRP A 41 10.95 3.52 0.87
CA TRP A 41 12.14 3.81 0.08
C TRP A 41 12.09 5.20 -0.54
N ASP A 42 13.23 5.69 -1.05
CA ASP A 42 13.25 6.95 -1.77
C ASP A 42 12.32 6.88 -2.98
N CYS A 43 11.44 7.87 -3.09
CA CYS A 43 10.48 7.96 -4.17
C CYS A 43 11.17 8.11 -5.53
N SER A 44 10.86 7.22 -6.46
CA SER A 44 11.28 7.31 -7.85
C SER A 44 10.14 6.93 -8.77
N ALA A 45 9.78 7.84 -9.69
CA ALA A 45 8.73 7.59 -10.69
C ALA A 45 9.10 6.48 -11.69
N THR A 46 10.37 6.07 -11.74
CA THR A 46 10.85 4.96 -12.59
C THR A 46 11.02 3.65 -11.81
N ASN A 47 10.89 3.66 -10.47
CA ASN A 47 10.91 2.45 -9.68
C ASN A 47 9.55 1.76 -9.74
N VAL A 48 9.49 0.67 -10.49
CA VAL A 48 8.26 -0.10 -10.74
C VAL A 48 7.71 -0.80 -9.50
N ASN A 49 8.50 -0.93 -8.43
CA ASN A 49 8.13 -1.51 -7.13
C ASN A 49 7.35 -0.52 -6.24
N GLN A 50 7.26 0.75 -6.64
CA GLN A 50 6.62 1.82 -5.88
C GLN A 50 5.29 2.27 -6.47
N LEU A 51 4.83 1.61 -7.55
CA LEU A 51 3.66 2.03 -8.31
C LEU A 51 2.43 1.28 -7.83
N TRP A 52 1.45 2.04 -7.35
CA TRP A 52 0.20 1.52 -6.78
C TRP A 52 -1.02 2.08 -7.50
N THR A 53 -2.08 1.29 -7.57
CA THR A 53 -3.40 1.73 -8.05
C THR A 53 -4.44 1.48 -6.98
N TYR A 54 -5.22 2.48 -6.65
CA TYR A 54 -6.35 2.31 -5.75
C TYR A 54 -7.59 1.89 -6.54
N ASP A 55 -8.09 0.69 -6.28
CA ASP A 55 -9.38 0.21 -6.79
C ASP A 55 -10.48 0.72 -5.85
N SER A 56 -11.26 1.70 -6.29
CA SER A 56 -12.33 2.29 -5.47
C SER A 56 -13.52 1.36 -5.23
N THR A 57 -13.66 0.29 -6.03
CA THR A 57 -14.73 -0.70 -5.89
C THR A 57 -14.40 -1.67 -4.76
N THR A 58 -13.18 -2.19 -4.73
CA THR A 58 -12.73 -3.12 -3.68
C THR A 58 -12.07 -2.42 -2.49
N LYS A 59 -11.74 -1.14 -2.63
CA LYS A 59 -10.97 -0.32 -1.68
C LYS A 59 -9.56 -0.85 -1.41
N GLN A 60 -8.98 -1.55 -2.38
CA GLN A 60 -7.65 -2.14 -2.27
C GLN A 60 -6.59 -1.28 -2.96
N LEU A 61 -5.41 -1.21 -2.36
CA LEU A 61 -4.20 -0.71 -3.01
C LEU A 61 -3.52 -1.87 -3.73
N ARG A 62 -3.67 -1.90 -5.06
CA ARG A 62 -3.09 -2.93 -5.93
C ARG A 62 -1.72 -2.51 -6.43
N HIS A 63 -0.79 -3.44 -6.40
CA HIS A 63 0.53 -3.21 -6.98
C HIS A 63 0.41 -3.17 -8.51
N LYS A 64 1.06 -2.20 -9.18
CA LYS A 64 0.90 -2.00 -10.62
C LYS A 64 1.70 -3.02 -11.45
N THR A 65 2.87 -3.43 -10.97
CA THR A 65 3.80 -4.30 -11.70
C THR A 65 3.67 -5.77 -11.30
N HIS A 66 3.70 -6.06 -10.00
CA HIS A 66 3.32 -7.34 -9.41
C HIS A 66 1.80 -7.51 -9.47
N VAL A 67 1.33 -7.99 -10.62
CA VAL A 67 -0.10 -8.25 -10.87
C VAL A 67 -0.65 -9.23 -9.82
N ASP A 68 -1.92 -9.05 -9.47
CA ASP A 68 -2.65 -9.82 -8.46
C ASP A 68 -2.22 -9.61 -7.01
N TYR A 69 -1.26 -8.71 -6.74
CA TYR A 69 -0.84 -8.39 -5.39
C TYR A 69 -1.42 -7.07 -4.86
N CYS A 70 -1.76 -7.09 -3.57
CA CYS A 70 -2.34 -6.00 -2.82
C CYS A 70 -1.46 -5.67 -1.60
N LEU A 71 -1.50 -4.41 -1.16
CA LEU A 71 -0.96 -4.03 0.14
C LEU A 71 -1.83 -4.69 1.23
N ASP A 72 -1.20 -5.42 2.15
CA ASP A 72 -1.85 -6.09 3.26
C ASP A 72 -1.20 -5.63 4.56
N ILE A 73 -2.00 -5.24 5.56
CA ILE A 73 -1.48 -4.85 6.88
C ILE A 73 -1.37 -6.03 7.85
N GLY A 74 -1.67 -7.25 7.41
CA GLY A 74 -1.63 -8.53 8.13
C GLY A 74 -2.66 -8.66 9.24
N SER A 75 -2.76 -7.64 10.08
CA SER A 75 -3.78 -7.48 11.10
C SER A 75 -4.16 -6.01 11.29
N PRO A 76 -5.44 -5.70 11.56
CA PRO A 76 -5.85 -4.34 11.93
C PRO A 76 -5.17 -3.81 13.20
N THR A 77 -4.55 -4.70 14.00
CA THR A 77 -3.94 -4.37 15.30
C THR A 77 -2.42 -4.28 15.28
N GLY A 78 -1.78 -4.34 14.10
CA GLY A 78 -0.37 -3.97 13.95
C GLY A 78 0.58 -5.11 13.62
N GLU A 79 0.49 -5.61 12.38
CA GLU A 79 1.60 -6.31 11.73
C GLU A 79 2.34 -5.33 10.80
N ALA A 80 3.59 -5.65 10.44
CA ALA A 80 4.26 -4.91 9.38
C ALA A 80 3.49 -5.13 8.06
N PRO A 81 3.29 -4.07 7.26
CA PRO A 81 2.68 -4.24 5.96
C PRO A 81 3.53 -5.18 5.11
N HIS A 82 2.86 -5.97 4.29
CA HIS A 82 3.50 -6.88 3.37
C HIS A 82 2.66 -7.00 2.10
N LEU A 83 3.23 -7.64 1.09
CA LEU A 83 2.56 -7.94 -0.14
C LEU A 83 1.79 -9.25 0.01
N TRP A 84 0.52 -9.28 -0.39
CA TRP A 84 -0.28 -10.49 -0.39
C TRP A 84 -1.16 -10.54 -1.64
N THR A 85 -1.50 -11.74 -2.09
CA THR A 85 -2.45 -11.91 -3.20
C THR A 85 -3.75 -11.19 -2.86
N CYS A 86 -4.26 -10.37 -3.78
CA CYS A 86 -5.50 -9.64 -3.59
C CYS A 86 -6.64 -10.61 -3.29
N LEU A 87 -7.27 -10.42 -2.14
CA LEU A 87 -8.36 -11.25 -1.68
C LEU A 87 -9.68 -10.79 -2.32
N PRO A 88 -10.62 -11.71 -2.64
CA PRO A 88 -11.95 -11.33 -3.06
C PRO A 88 -12.68 -10.62 -1.91
N THR A 89 -13.63 -9.75 -2.23
CA THR A 89 -14.41 -8.96 -1.24
C THR A 89 -15.24 -9.83 -0.28
N THR A 90 -15.42 -11.10 -0.58
CA THR A 90 -16.09 -12.09 0.27
C THR A 90 -15.15 -12.80 1.25
N HIS A 91 -13.82 -12.63 1.12
CA HIS A 91 -12.86 -13.27 2.00
C HIS A 91 -12.86 -12.63 3.38
N ALA A 92 -12.80 -13.44 4.45
CA ALA A 92 -12.86 -12.96 5.83
C ALA A 92 -11.74 -11.94 6.17
N ASP A 93 -10.58 -12.09 5.53
CA ASP A 93 -9.39 -11.26 5.78
C ASP A 93 -9.20 -10.13 4.78
N VAL A 94 -10.15 -9.91 3.85
CA VAL A 94 -10.08 -8.75 2.93
C VAL A 94 -10.05 -7.42 3.69
N LYS A 95 -10.57 -7.42 4.93
CA LYS A 95 -10.49 -6.29 5.88
C LYS A 95 -9.06 -5.79 6.12
N ASN A 96 -8.04 -6.64 5.91
CA ASN A 96 -6.62 -6.29 6.06
C ASN A 96 -6.02 -5.66 4.78
N GLN A 97 -6.76 -5.69 3.66
CA GLN A 97 -6.35 -5.15 2.37
C GLN A 97 -7.20 -3.94 1.96
N VAL A 98 -8.05 -3.43 2.86
CA VAL A 98 -8.98 -2.33 2.59
C VAL A 98 -8.46 -1.04 3.22
N PHE A 99 -8.31 0.00 2.40
CA PHE A 99 -7.81 1.32 2.80
C PHE A 99 -8.84 2.39 2.46
N VAL A 100 -9.00 3.37 3.36
CA VAL A 100 -9.87 4.53 3.15
C VAL A 100 -9.04 5.80 3.19
N PHE A 101 -9.18 6.61 2.15
CA PHE A 101 -8.55 7.93 1.99
C PHE A 101 -9.59 9.03 2.15
#